data_AF-A0A9W8UU99-F1
#
_entry.id   AF-A0A9W8UU99-F1
#
_cell.length_a   1.000
_cell.length_b   1.000
_cell.length_c   1.000
_cell.angle_alpha   90.00
_cell.angle_beta   90.00
_cell.angle_gamma   90.00
#
_symmetry.space_group_name_H-M   'P 1'
#
loop_
_entity.id
_entity.type
_entity.pdbx_description
1 polymer ?
#
loop_
_entity_poly.entity_id
_entity_poly.type
_entity_poly.pdbx_seq_one_letter_code
_entity_poly.pdbx_strand_id
1 'polypeptide(L)'
;MMCGILGDSRDRSKLADEAFAQPIPADLLEYLTLKYKLRPEFERKFPNFRTAVSARGPKTWEQAFGKRVFADELLMVRAYANFLGKVAKAGKKEYPLPMFANIWLNTDSESIFDGDDLPAAFGKSMMVGGGTKPRVFPSGGPCPHTMDIYRFCATDLDMLTPAARTMVAECAEYAIEEPEELF
;
A
#
# COMPACT_ATOMS: atom_id res chain seq x y z
N MET A 1 0.77 4.72 -13.43
CA MET A 1 -0.69 4.51 -13.28
C MET A 1 -1.04 4.66 -11.80
N MET A 2 -2.12 5.39 -11.51
CA MET A 2 -2.63 5.59 -10.14
C MET A 2 -3.88 4.75 -9.92
N CYS A 3 -3.95 4.05 -8.80
CA CYS A 3 -5.07 3.19 -8.44
C CYS A 3 -5.45 3.37 -6.97
N GLY A 4 -6.73 3.19 -6.68
CA GLY A 4 -7.27 3.23 -5.33
C GLY A 4 -8.76 3.59 -5.31
N ILE A 5 -9.45 3.25 -4.22
CA ILE A 5 -10.87 3.57 -3.99
C ILE A 5 -10.98 4.74 -3.02
N LEU A 6 -11.68 5.79 -3.44
CA LEU A 6 -12.14 6.86 -2.54
C LEU A 6 -13.56 6.57 -2.08
N GLY A 7 -13.88 6.91 -0.84
CA GLY A 7 -15.23 6.74 -0.30
C GLY A 7 -15.55 5.33 0.21
N ASP A 8 -14.64 4.35 0.08
CA ASP A 8 -14.68 3.08 0.83
C ASP A 8 -13.26 2.48 0.99
N SER A 9 -13.11 1.45 1.82
CA SER A 9 -11.85 0.70 2.02
C SER A 9 -11.68 -0.48 1.07
N ARG A 10 -12.76 -0.97 0.47
CA ARG A 10 -12.77 -2.15 -0.41
C ARG A 10 -13.96 -2.13 -1.35
N ASP A 11 -13.82 -2.78 -2.50
CA ASP A 11 -14.96 -3.19 -3.32
C ASP A 11 -15.94 -4.04 -2.49
N ARG A 12 -17.23 -3.71 -2.53
CA ARG A 12 -18.33 -4.42 -1.83
C ARG A 12 -19.11 -5.34 -2.76
N SER A 13 -18.57 -5.65 -3.94
CA SER A 13 -19.14 -6.65 -4.83
C SER A 13 -19.11 -8.05 -4.21
N LYS A 14 -20.01 -8.92 -4.67
CA LYS A 14 -20.08 -10.32 -4.23
C LYS A 14 -18.73 -11.04 -4.39
N LEU A 15 -18.03 -10.80 -5.50
CA LEU A 15 -16.72 -11.39 -5.77
C LEU A 15 -15.66 -10.93 -4.76
N ALA A 16 -15.65 -9.65 -4.42
CA ALA A 16 -14.71 -9.10 -3.45
C ALA A 16 -15.02 -9.61 -2.03
N ASP A 17 -16.29 -9.75 -1.66
CA ASP A 17 -16.69 -10.32 -0.37
C ASP A 17 -16.34 -11.81 -0.25
N GLU A 18 -16.56 -12.59 -1.31
CA GLU A 18 -16.11 -13.98 -1.38
C GLU A 18 -14.59 -14.08 -1.24
N ALA A 19 -13.83 -13.23 -1.95
CA ALA A 19 -12.37 -13.20 -1.85
C ALA A 19 -11.86 -12.78 -0.46
N PHE A 20 -12.56 -11.85 0.21
CA PHE A 20 -12.21 -11.40 1.56
C PHE A 20 -12.48 -12.48 2.62
N ALA A 21 -13.50 -13.31 2.41
CA ALA A 21 -13.82 -14.44 3.28
C ALA A 21 -12.80 -15.59 3.16
N GLN A 22 -12.05 -15.66 2.06
CA GLN A 22 -10.97 -16.64 1.89
C GLN A 22 -9.74 -16.26 2.73
N PRO A 23 -8.90 -17.25 3.11
CA PRO A 23 -7.64 -16.97 3.76
C PRO A 23 -6.70 -16.16 2.85
N ILE A 24 -5.76 -15.45 3.46
CA ILE A 24 -4.67 -14.78 2.77
C ILE A 24 -3.90 -15.84 1.96
N PRO A 25 -3.60 -15.57 0.69
CA PRO A 25 -2.81 -16.48 -0.14
C PRO A 25 -1.49 -16.85 0.53
N ALA A 26 -1.19 -18.14 0.54
CA ALA A 26 -0.10 -18.72 1.32
C ALA A 26 1.26 -18.13 0.93
N ASP A 27 1.46 -17.88 -0.36
CA ASP A 27 2.65 -17.28 -0.95
C ASP A 27 2.91 -15.85 -0.42
N LEU A 28 1.87 -15.02 -0.34
CA LEU A 28 1.95 -13.67 0.22
C LEU A 28 2.23 -13.71 1.72
N LEU A 29 1.53 -14.59 2.45
CA LEU A 29 1.70 -14.71 3.90
C LEU A 29 3.12 -15.19 4.23
N GLU A 30 3.62 -16.18 3.49
CA GLU A 30 4.99 -16.69 3.60
C GLU A 30 6.00 -15.59 3.29
N TYR A 31 5.85 -14.87 2.17
CA TYR A 31 6.74 -13.77 1.80
C TYR A 31 6.84 -12.71 2.90
N LEU A 32 5.71 -12.24 3.43
CA LEU A 32 5.70 -11.22 4.48
C LEU A 32 6.28 -11.75 5.81
N THR A 33 6.13 -13.03 6.10
CA THR A 33 6.63 -13.65 7.34
C THR A 33 8.14 -13.90 7.28
N LEU A 34 8.63 -14.36 6.13
CA LEU A 34 10.05 -14.68 5.91
C LEU A 34 10.92 -13.45 5.68
N LYS A 35 10.32 -12.32 5.27
CA LYS A 35 11.05 -11.09 5.07
C LYS A 35 11.70 -10.63 6.39
N TYR A 36 13.02 -10.56 6.40
CA TYR A 36 13.80 -10.19 7.59
C TYR A 36 13.39 -8.81 8.12
N LYS A 37 13.38 -7.81 7.23
CA LYS A 37 13.01 -6.42 7.53
C LYS A 37 11.85 -6.01 6.63
N LEU A 38 10.66 -5.88 7.23
CA LEU A 38 9.53 -5.20 6.59
C LEU A 38 9.77 -3.69 6.66
N ARG A 39 9.10 -2.92 5.81
CA ARG A 39 9.28 -1.46 5.85
C ARG A 39 8.80 -0.89 7.19
N PRO A 40 9.47 0.15 7.74
CA PRO A 40 9.12 0.73 9.04
C PRO A 40 7.64 1.14 9.13
N GLU A 41 7.07 1.64 8.03
CA GLU A 41 5.69 2.10 7.99
C GLU A 41 4.71 0.93 8.04
N PHE A 42 5.06 -0.23 7.48
CA PHE A 42 4.30 -1.46 7.61
C PHE A 42 4.30 -1.93 9.07
N GLU A 43 5.47 -2.01 9.70
CA GLU A 43 5.60 -2.48 11.08
C GLU A 43 4.89 -1.53 12.07
N ARG A 44 4.99 -0.22 11.86
CA ARG A 44 4.27 0.78 12.67
C ARG A 44 2.74 0.65 12.50
N LYS A 45 2.26 0.37 11.28
CA LYS A 45 0.82 0.21 11.02
C LYS A 45 0.27 -1.12 11.54
N PHE A 46 1.06 -2.19 11.47
CA PHE A 46 0.70 -3.55 11.85
C PHE A 46 1.67 -4.15 12.89
N PRO A 47 1.79 -3.55 14.09
CA PRO A 47 2.81 -3.94 15.08
C PRO A 47 2.66 -5.38 15.59
N ASN A 48 1.44 -5.92 15.53
CA ASN A 48 1.14 -7.28 15.98
C ASN A 48 1.18 -8.32 14.84
N PHE A 49 1.54 -7.93 13.61
CA PHE A 49 1.49 -8.80 12.44
C PHE A 49 2.24 -10.12 12.68
N ARG A 50 3.53 -10.04 13.07
CA ARG A 50 4.37 -11.24 13.27
C ARG A 50 3.78 -12.17 14.34
N THR A 51 3.28 -11.62 15.44
CA THR A 51 2.64 -12.41 16.49
C THR A 51 1.35 -13.05 16.00
N ALA A 52 0.53 -12.32 15.24
CA ALA A 52 -0.74 -12.79 14.69
C ALA A 52 -0.57 -13.96 13.70
N VAL A 53 0.53 -13.96 12.94
CA VAL A 53 0.84 -15.00 11.94
C VAL A 53 1.80 -16.10 12.43
N SER A 54 2.27 -16.01 13.69
CA SER A 54 3.24 -16.95 14.28
C SER A 54 2.77 -18.41 14.28
N ALA A 55 1.48 -18.64 14.56
CA ALA A 55 0.90 -19.97 14.50
C ALA A 55 0.70 -20.40 13.04
N ARG A 56 1.25 -21.55 12.68
CA ARG A 56 1.12 -22.14 11.34
C ARG A 56 -0.34 -22.33 10.92
N GLY A 57 -0.56 -22.29 9.62
CA GLY A 57 -1.87 -22.51 8.99
C GLY A 57 -2.43 -21.26 8.33
N PRO A 58 -3.55 -21.41 7.60
CA PRO A 58 -4.19 -20.31 6.91
C PRO A 58 -4.65 -19.23 7.89
N LYS A 59 -4.47 -17.97 7.50
CA LYS A 59 -4.92 -16.79 8.26
C LYS A 59 -5.91 -15.99 7.43
N THR A 60 -6.99 -15.52 8.04
CA THR A 60 -7.85 -14.51 7.40
C THR A 60 -7.16 -13.15 7.43
N TRP A 61 -7.63 -12.23 6.58
CA TRP A 61 -7.15 -10.85 6.55
C TRP A 61 -7.28 -10.15 7.91
N GLU A 62 -8.41 -10.35 8.60
CA GLU A 62 -8.64 -9.76 9.93
C GLU A 62 -7.75 -10.40 11.00
N GLN A 63 -7.50 -11.71 10.92
CA GLN A 63 -6.60 -12.38 11.87
C GLN A 63 -5.17 -11.85 11.76
N ALA A 64 -4.65 -11.62 10.55
CA ALA A 64 -3.28 -11.17 10.36
C ALA A 64 -3.10 -9.65 10.60
N PHE A 65 -4.08 -8.84 10.18
CA PHE A 65 -3.92 -7.38 10.11
C PHE A 65 -4.82 -6.59 11.05
N GLY A 66 -5.69 -7.28 11.81
CA GLY A 66 -6.55 -6.67 12.83
C GLY A 66 -7.78 -5.98 12.24
N LYS A 67 -7.95 -4.69 12.53
CA LYS A 67 -9.19 -3.94 12.26
C LYS A 67 -9.64 -4.09 10.81
N ARG A 68 -10.93 -4.39 10.62
CA ARG A 68 -11.55 -4.67 9.32
C ARG A 68 -11.22 -3.65 8.23
N VAL A 69 -11.16 -2.36 8.54
CA VAL A 69 -10.88 -1.31 7.53
C VAL A 69 -9.48 -1.41 6.90
N PHE A 70 -8.47 -1.84 7.65
CA PHE A 70 -7.11 -2.04 7.14
C PHE A 70 -6.95 -3.42 6.51
N ALA A 71 -7.61 -4.44 7.05
CA ALA A 71 -7.71 -5.74 6.40
C ALA A 71 -8.39 -5.64 5.01
N ASP A 72 -9.47 -4.87 4.92
CA ASP A 72 -10.19 -4.52 3.69
C ASP A 72 -9.25 -3.87 2.67
N GLU A 73 -8.45 -2.90 3.12
CA GLU A 73 -7.47 -2.21 2.28
C GLU A 73 -6.45 -3.20 1.70
N LEU A 74 -5.88 -4.09 2.50
CA LEU A 74 -4.80 -4.97 2.05
C LEU A 74 -5.27 -6.00 1.02
N LEU A 75 -6.54 -6.41 1.04
CA LEU A 75 -7.12 -7.17 -0.06
C LEU A 75 -7.09 -6.35 -1.37
N MET A 76 -7.49 -5.08 -1.31
CA MET A 76 -7.45 -4.19 -2.49
C MET A 76 -6.02 -3.93 -2.97
N VAL A 77 -5.08 -3.68 -2.05
CA VAL A 77 -3.64 -3.55 -2.35
C VAL A 77 -3.18 -4.74 -3.16
N ARG A 78 -3.46 -5.96 -2.68
CA ARG A 78 -3.08 -7.19 -3.37
C ARG A 78 -3.75 -7.28 -4.74
N ALA A 79 -5.04 -7.00 -4.84
CA ALA A 79 -5.79 -7.09 -6.10
C ALA A 79 -5.23 -6.12 -7.16
N TYR A 80 -5.03 -4.85 -6.78
CA TYR A 80 -4.47 -3.83 -7.67
C TYR A 80 -3.03 -4.12 -8.05
N ALA A 81 -2.17 -4.51 -7.11
CA ALA A 81 -0.79 -4.85 -7.41
C ALA A 81 -0.70 -6.02 -8.39
N ASN A 82 -1.49 -7.09 -8.21
CA ASN A 82 -1.53 -8.20 -9.15
C ASN A 82 -2.03 -7.78 -10.54
N PHE A 83 -3.05 -6.93 -10.60
CA PHE A 83 -3.56 -6.42 -11.87
C PHE A 83 -2.49 -5.60 -12.59
N LEU A 84 -1.85 -4.66 -11.90
CA LEU A 84 -0.79 -3.82 -12.45
C LEU A 84 0.42 -4.65 -12.89
N GLY A 85 0.81 -5.65 -12.10
CA GLY A 85 1.88 -6.59 -12.47
C GLY A 85 1.57 -7.34 -13.77
N LYS A 86 0.33 -7.84 -13.93
CA LYS A 86 -0.11 -8.49 -15.18
C LYS A 86 -0.08 -7.54 -16.37
N VAL A 87 -0.53 -6.29 -16.21
CA VAL A 87 -0.50 -5.27 -17.26
C VAL A 87 0.94 -4.93 -17.63
N ALA A 88 1.82 -4.71 -16.65
CA ALA A 88 3.23 -4.40 -16.87
C ALA A 88 3.94 -5.55 -17.61
N LYS A 89 3.74 -6.79 -17.14
CA LYS A 89 4.29 -7.99 -17.78
C LYS A 89 3.85 -8.12 -19.24
N ALA A 90 2.56 -7.93 -19.50
CA ALA A 90 2.02 -8.00 -20.86
C ALA A 90 2.60 -6.89 -21.76
N GLY A 91 2.68 -5.67 -21.26
CA GLY A 91 3.26 -4.55 -22.01
C GLY A 91 4.76 -4.74 -22.30
N LYS A 92 5.53 -5.19 -21.31
CA LYS A 92 6.97 -5.48 -21.48
C LYS A 92 7.25 -6.60 -22.47
N LYS A 93 6.34 -7.57 -22.62
CA LYS A 93 6.43 -8.62 -23.63
C LYS A 93 6.38 -8.07 -25.06
N GLU A 94 5.56 -7.05 -25.30
CA GLU A 94 5.45 -6.40 -26.60
C GLU A 94 6.59 -5.39 -26.81
N TYR A 95 6.88 -4.57 -25.78
CA TYR A 95 7.96 -3.60 -25.83
C TYR A 95 8.53 -3.35 -24.43
N PRO A 96 9.81 -3.70 -24.17
CA PRO A 96 10.38 -3.73 -22.83
C PRO A 96 10.82 -2.34 -22.32
N LEU A 97 9.88 -1.39 -22.26
CA LEU A 97 10.10 -0.10 -21.65
C LEU A 97 9.99 -0.17 -20.12
N PRO A 98 10.72 0.70 -19.40
CA PRO A 98 10.48 0.92 -17.97
C PRO A 98 9.03 1.33 -17.71
N MET A 99 8.43 0.76 -16.66
CA MET A 99 7.04 1.02 -16.25
C MET A 99 6.97 1.38 -14.77
N PHE A 100 6.09 2.33 -14.45
CA PHE A 100 5.91 2.80 -13.07
C PHE A 100 4.44 3.00 -12.68
N ALA A 101 4.18 2.87 -11.37
CA ALA A 101 2.90 3.24 -10.76
C ALA A 101 3.07 4.49 -9.90
N ASN A 102 2.15 5.45 -10.02
CA ASN A 102 2.16 6.67 -9.22
C ASN A 102 1.08 6.60 -8.13
N ILE A 103 1.31 7.21 -6.97
CA ILE A 103 0.42 7.07 -5.81
C ILE A 103 0.05 8.40 -5.16
N TRP A 104 -1.24 8.59 -4.92
CA TRP A 104 -1.72 9.63 -4.01
C TRP A 104 -1.47 9.18 -2.56
N LEU A 105 -0.51 9.84 -1.91
CA LEU A 105 -0.06 9.52 -0.57
C LEU A 105 -1.16 9.70 0.49
N ASN A 106 -1.14 8.82 1.49
CA ASN A 106 -1.83 9.01 2.76
C ASN A 106 -1.00 9.93 3.68
N THR A 107 -1.62 10.45 4.74
CA THR A 107 -0.90 11.11 5.84
C THR A 107 -0.95 10.24 7.08
N ASP A 108 0.03 10.35 7.98
CA ASP A 108 0.02 9.60 9.24
C ASP A 108 -0.50 10.39 10.44
N SER A 109 -0.61 11.72 10.29
CA SER A 109 -1.10 12.60 11.34
C SER A 109 -2.32 13.39 10.88
N GLU A 110 -3.31 13.45 11.76
CA GLU A 110 -4.42 14.40 11.63
C GLU A 110 -3.95 15.85 11.95
N SER A 111 -2.80 16.03 12.61
CA SER A 111 -2.26 17.37 12.94
C SER A 111 -1.72 18.14 11.74
N ILE A 112 -1.57 17.50 10.57
CA ILE A 112 -1.26 18.19 9.31
C ILE A 112 -2.50 18.98 8.80
N PHE A 113 -3.68 18.77 9.41
CA PHE A 113 -4.92 19.47 9.11
C PHE A 113 -5.20 20.69 10.02
N ASP A 114 -4.41 20.90 11.09
CA ASP A 114 -4.54 22.08 11.95
C ASP A 114 -3.89 23.28 11.25
N GLY A 115 -4.69 23.96 10.43
CA GLY A 115 -4.31 25.12 9.63
C GLY A 115 -4.06 26.40 10.44
N ASP A 116 -3.50 26.30 11.64
CA ASP A 116 -3.22 27.46 12.50
C ASP A 116 -2.04 28.32 11.98
N ASP A 117 -1.15 27.74 11.16
CA ASP A 117 0.00 28.43 10.55
C ASP A 117 -0.22 28.89 9.09
N LEU A 118 -1.43 28.71 8.53
CA LEU A 118 -1.74 29.10 7.15
C LEU A 118 -2.60 30.37 7.11
N PRO A 119 -2.28 31.38 6.26
CA PRO A 119 -3.07 32.59 6.14
C PRO A 119 -4.53 32.26 5.84
N ALA A 120 -5.47 32.87 6.55
CA ALA A 120 -6.92 32.62 6.46
C ALA A 120 -7.52 32.72 5.03
N ALA A 121 -6.79 33.24 4.06
CA ALA A 121 -7.12 33.24 2.64
C ALA A 121 -7.08 31.84 1.98
N PHE A 122 -6.41 30.86 2.61
CA PHE A 122 -6.37 29.46 2.20
C PHE A 122 -7.26 28.62 3.12
N GLY A 123 -8.57 28.87 3.10
CA GLY A 123 -9.50 28.18 3.99
C GLY A 123 -9.40 26.65 3.90
N LYS A 124 -9.16 25.98 5.05
CA LYS A 124 -9.40 24.56 5.44
C LYS A 124 -9.27 23.41 4.41
N SER A 125 -8.77 23.65 3.19
CA SER A 125 -8.92 22.73 2.06
C SER A 125 -7.69 22.73 1.17
N MET A 126 -6.51 22.53 1.76
CA MET A 126 -5.41 21.89 1.05
C MET A 126 -5.26 20.47 1.62
N MET A 127 -5.94 19.50 0.99
CA MET A 127 -5.63 18.07 1.17
C MET A 127 -4.23 17.81 0.60
N VAL A 128 -3.19 18.02 1.40
CA VAL A 128 -1.79 17.76 0.99
C VAL A 128 -1.48 16.26 1.00
N GLY A 129 -2.25 15.46 1.73
CA GLY A 129 -2.35 14.02 1.53
C GLY A 129 -3.80 13.55 1.62
N GLY A 130 -4.09 12.36 1.10
CA GLY A 130 -5.45 11.82 1.02
C GLY A 130 -6.11 11.57 2.38
N GLY A 131 -5.47 11.85 3.53
CA GLY A 131 -5.99 11.54 4.85
C GLY A 131 -5.34 10.31 5.49
N THR A 132 -5.77 9.98 6.72
CA THR A 132 -5.09 9.00 7.59
C THR A 132 -5.67 7.59 7.57
N LYS A 133 -6.86 7.42 6.97
CA LYS A 133 -7.64 6.18 7.00
C LYS A 133 -8.05 5.77 5.57
N PRO A 134 -8.02 4.46 5.25
CA PRO A 134 -8.63 3.95 4.02
C PRO A 134 -10.08 4.42 3.95
N ARG A 135 -10.57 4.78 2.76
CA ARG A 135 -11.77 5.59 2.45
C ARG A 135 -11.48 7.08 2.25
N VAL A 136 -10.62 7.67 3.07
CA VAL A 136 -10.30 9.11 2.97
C VAL A 136 -9.26 9.30 1.87
N PHE A 137 -8.19 8.50 1.90
CA PHE A 137 -7.23 8.41 0.80
C PHE A 137 -7.62 7.28 -0.15
N PRO A 138 -7.13 7.28 -1.42
CA PRO A 138 -7.42 6.22 -2.36
C PRO A 138 -6.87 4.87 -1.86
N SER A 139 -7.76 4.06 -1.27
CA SER A 139 -7.39 2.79 -0.65
C SER A 139 -6.95 1.77 -1.70
N GLY A 140 -5.83 1.09 -1.44
CA GLY A 140 -5.30 0.04 -2.31
C GLY A 140 -4.06 0.43 -3.13
N GLY A 141 -3.63 1.69 -3.09
CA GLY A 141 -2.39 2.11 -3.75
C GLY A 141 -1.11 1.69 -3.01
N PRO A 142 0.08 1.87 -3.62
CA PRO A 142 1.38 1.51 -3.03
C PRO A 142 1.87 2.56 -2.01
N CYS A 143 1.04 2.86 -1.01
CA CYS A 143 1.43 3.66 0.15
C CYS A 143 2.62 3.02 0.90
N PRO A 144 3.35 3.77 1.72
CA PRO A 144 4.52 3.26 2.45
C PRO A 144 4.23 1.98 3.25
N HIS A 145 3.08 1.92 3.93
CA HIS A 145 2.64 0.76 4.71
C HIS A 145 2.13 -0.43 3.88
N THR A 146 2.02 -0.31 2.56
CA THR A 146 1.52 -1.37 1.66
C THR A 146 2.53 -1.77 0.60
N MET A 147 3.67 -1.08 0.53
CA MET A 147 4.65 -1.20 -0.54
C MET A 147 5.29 -2.60 -0.64
N ASP A 148 5.47 -3.29 0.47
CA ASP A 148 5.99 -4.67 0.48
C ASP A 148 5.11 -5.64 -0.30
N ILE A 149 3.79 -5.45 -0.27
CA ILE A 149 2.82 -6.26 -1.04
C ILE A 149 2.92 -5.92 -2.52
N TYR A 150 3.11 -4.65 -2.87
CA TYR A 150 3.33 -4.24 -4.27
C TYR A 150 4.59 -4.84 -4.86
N ARG A 151 5.70 -4.82 -4.10
CA ARG A 151 6.97 -5.43 -4.52
C ARG A 151 6.85 -6.94 -4.73
N PHE A 152 5.98 -7.61 -3.98
CA PHE A 152 5.69 -9.03 -4.16
C PHE A 152 4.78 -9.31 -5.37
N CYS A 153 3.68 -8.58 -5.52
CA CYS A 153 2.67 -8.88 -6.55
C CYS A 153 2.97 -8.27 -7.93
N ALA A 154 3.78 -7.21 -8.01
CA ALA A 154 4.01 -6.44 -9.22
C ALA A 154 5.51 -6.37 -9.58
N THR A 155 6.16 -7.52 -9.70
CA THR A 155 7.60 -7.61 -9.99
C THR A 155 8.02 -7.01 -11.33
N ASP A 156 7.09 -6.90 -12.28
CA ASP A 156 7.33 -6.28 -13.59
C ASP A 156 7.20 -4.75 -13.59
N LEU A 157 6.79 -4.12 -12.48
CA LEU A 157 6.88 -2.67 -12.30
C LEU A 157 8.27 -2.28 -11.77
N ASP A 158 8.95 -1.40 -12.50
CA ASP A 158 10.30 -0.97 -12.13
C ASP A 158 10.29 0.02 -10.97
N MET A 159 9.27 0.89 -10.92
CA MET A 159 9.21 1.99 -9.96
C MET A 159 7.80 2.20 -9.39
N LEU A 160 7.77 2.53 -8.10
CA LEU A 160 6.60 3.08 -7.41
C LEU A 160 6.98 4.51 -7.06
N THR A 161 6.16 5.48 -7.46
CA THR A 161 6.52 6.91 -7.34
C THR A 161 5.43 7.69 -6.61
N PRO A 162 5.75 8.48 -5.58
CA PRO A 162 4.76 9.32 -4.94
C PRO A 162 4.28 10.39 -5.93
N ALA A 163 2.97 10.62 -5.98
CA ALA A 163 2.37 11.77 -6.66
C ALA A 163 2.45 12.97 -5.70
N ALA A 164 3.65 13.49 -5.48
CA ALA A 164 3.89 14.56 -4.53
C ALA A 164 3.63 15.95 -5.14
N ARG A 165 3.04 16.87 -4.35
CA ARG A 165 3.22 18.33 -4.52
C ARG A 165 4.20 18.93 -3.50
N THR A 166 4.71 18.19 -2.52
CA THR A 166 5.55 18.74 -1.44
C THR A 166 6.60 17.78 -0.87
N MET A 167 7.88 18.13 -1.07
CA MET A 167 9.09 17.86 -0.26
C MET A 167 9.70 16.44 -0.05
N VAL A 168 11.04 16.49 0.01
CA VAL A 168 12.11 15.45 -0.02
C VAL A 168 11.92 14.23 0.89
N ALA A 169 11.23 14.35 2.02
CA ALA A 169 11.09 13.26 3.00
C ALA A 169 10.25 12.09 2.44
N GLU A 170 9.18 12.39 1.71
CA GLU A 170 8.32 11.38 1.09
C GLU A 170 9.04 10.65 -0.05
N CYS A 171 9.93 11.33 -0.77
CA CYS A 171 10.76 10.70 -1.80
C CYS A 171 11.73 9.66 -1.22
N ALA A 172 12.21 9.84 0.02
CA ALA A 172 13.13 8.90 0.66
C ALA A 172 12.47 7.54 0.93
N GLU A 173 11.18 7.50 1.24
CA GLU A 173 10.45 6.24 1.47
C GLU A 173 10.32 5.39 0.18
N TYR A 174 10.32 6.03 -0.98
CA TYR A 174 10.23 5.37 -2.28
C TYR A 174 11.59 5.12 -2.93
N ALA A 175 12.67 5.64 -2.33
CA ALA A 175 14.01 5.26 -2.73
C ALA A 175 14.20 3.75 -2.51
N ILE A 176 14.82 3.10 -3.49
CA ILE A 176 15.23 1.71 -3.37
C ILE A 176 16.46 1.72 -2.44
N GLU A 177 16.39 1.04 -1.29
CA GLU A 177 17.59 0.75 -0.49
C GLU A 177 18.57 0.00 -1.42
N GLU A 178 19.81 0.47 -1.54
CA GLU A 178 20.83 -0.23 -2.33
C GLU A 178 20.94 -1.68 -1.85
N PRO A 179 21.17 -2.66 -2.75
CA PRO A 179 21.39 -4.03 -2.33
C PRO A 179 22.61 -4.08 -1.41
N GLU A 180 22.39 -4.31 -0.12
CA GLU A 180 23.41 -4.88 0.75
C GLU A 180 23.82 -6.22 0.12
N GLU A 181 25.11 -6.39 -0.17
CA GLU A 181 25.77 -7.52 -0.86
C GLU A 181 25.98 -7.37 -2.38
N LEU A 182 26.96 -6.52 -2.71
CA LEU A 182 27.84 -6.70 -3.87
C LEU A 182 29.29 -6.32 -3.52
N PHE A 183 29.80 -6.78 -2.36
CA PHE A 183 31.23 -6.88 -2.04
C PHE A 183 31.48 -8.03 -1.07
#